data_AF-A0A7V5LHV5-F1
#
_entry.id   AF-A0A7V5LHV5-F1
#
_cell.length_a   1.000
_cell.length_b   1.000
_cell.length_c   1.000
_cell.angle_alpha   90.00
_cell.angle_beta   90.00
_cell.angle_gamma   90.00
#
_symmetry.space_group_name_H-M   'P 1'
#
loop_
_entity.id
_entity.type
_entity.pdbx_description
1 polymer ?
#
loop_
_entity_poly.entity_id
_entity_poly.type
_entity_poly.pdbx_seq_one_letter_code
_entity_poly.pdbx_strand_id
1 'polypeptide(L)'
;SPLDGQTVWVEIFNKNTNKALAAQWLSKRLKISAKKTLAIGNDFNDVALLEWAGQAFVVNSAPQELKNKFEILNSDKTGILKEIF
;
A
#
# COMPACT_ATOMS: atom_id res chain seq x y z
N SER A 1 5.84 -7.28 9.09
CA SER A 1 6.97 -8.22 9.21
C SER A 1 7.30 -8.53 10.68
N PRO A 2 7.94 -9.69 11.00
CA PRO A 2 7.55 -10.61 12.07
C PRO A 2 7.46 -9.98 13.46
N LEU A 3 6.63 -10.59 14.29
CA LEU A 3 6.21 -10.05 15.58
C LEU A 3 7.33 -10.01 16.64
N ASP A 4 8.47 -10.65 16.37
CA ASP A 4 9.57 -10.85 17.32
C ASP A 4 10.71 -9.82 17.21
N GLY A 5 10.72 -8.99 16.16
CA GLY A 5 11.77 -8.00 15.88
C GLY A 5 13.16 -8.60 15.62
N GLN A 6 13.28 -9.93 15.48
CA GLN A 6 14.54 -10.66 15.34
C GLN A 6 14.62 -11.45 14.03
N THR A 7 13.48 -11.73 13.41
CA THR A 7 13.40 -12.40 12.12
C THR A 7 12.95 -11.43 11.02
N VAL A 8 13.03 -11.85 9.76
CA VAL A 8 12.52 -11.09 8.62
C VAL A 8 11.68 -12.03 7.75
N TRP A 9 10.51 -11.58 7.32
CA TRP A 9 9.77 -12.26 6.27
C TRP A 9 10.35 -11.87 4.92
N VAL A 10 10.69 -12.86 4.11
CA VAL A 10 11.02 -12.66 2.71
C VAL A 10 9.87 -13.22 1.89
N GLU A 11 9.21 -12.36 1.13
CA GLU A 11 8.14 -12.77 0.22
C GLU A 11 8.71 -12.86 -1.20
N ILE A 12 8.63 -14.05 -1.80
CA ILE A 12 9.09 -14.31 -3.16
C ILE A 12 7.88 -14.55 -4.05
N PHE A 13 7.74 -13.72 -5.07
CA PHE A 13 6.65 -13.80 -6.03
C PHE A 13 7.18 -14.10 -7.43
N ASN A 14 6.31 -14.59 -8.31
CA ASN A 14 6.59 -14.59 -9.74
C ASN A 14 6.85 -13.15 -10.21
N LYS A 15 7.81 -12.94 -11.11
CA LYS A 15 8.14 -11.61 -11.67
C LYS A 15 6.94 -10.83 -12.23
N ASN A 16 5.89 -11.54 -12.63
CA ASN A 16 4.67 -10.98 -13.19
C ASN A 16 3.52 -10.97 -12.17
N THR A 17 3.81 -10.95 -10.87
CA THR A 17 2.80 -10.97 -9.80
C THR A 17 3.15 -9.95 -8.72
N ASN A 18 2.24 -8.99 -8.52
CA ASN A 18 2.25 -8.09 -7.38
C ASN A 18 0.83 -7.51 -7.20
N LYS A 19 0.62 -6.81 -6.08
CA LYS A 19 -0.69 -6.20 -5.75
C LYS A 19 -1.14 -5.14 -6.77
N ALA A 20 -0.21 -4.40 -7.38
CA ALA A 20 -0.51 -3.39 -8.38
C ALA A 20 -1.12 -3.97 -9.66
N LEU A 21 -0.60 -5.12 -10.14
CA LEU A 21 -1.13 -5.79 -11.33
C LEU A 21 -2.57 -6.24 -11.13
N ALA A 22 -2.89 -6.77 -9.95
CA ALA A 22 -4.27 -7.15 -9.59
C ALA A 22 -5.19 -5.93 -9.52
N ALA A 23 -4.75 -4.85 -8.86
CA ALA A 23 -5.52 -3.61 -8.75
C ALA A 23 -5.73 -2.94 -10.12
N GLN A 24 -4.70 -2.93 -10.98
CA GLN A 24 -4.79 -2.42 -12.35
C GLN A 24 -5.76 -3.24 -13.20
N TRP A 25 -5.73 -4.57 -13.09
CA TRP A 25 -6.69 -5.44 -13.78
C TRP A 25 -8.14 -5.12 -13.36
N LEU A 26 -8.38 -4.95 -12.05
CA LEU A 26 -9.70 -4.62 -11.52
C LEU A 26 -10.16 -3.22 -11.95
N SER A 27 -9.28 -2.22 -11.85
CA SER A 27 -9.54 -0.84 -12.28
C SER A 27 -9.93 -0.76 -13.75
N LYS A 28 -9.25 -1.51 -14.63
CA LYS A 28 -9.60 -1.61 -16.07
C LYS A 28 -10.99 -2.22 -16.25
N ARG A 29 -11.30 -3.31 -15.54
CA ARG A 29 -12.61 -3.98 -15.61
C ARG A 29 -13.75 -3.08 -15.17
N LEU A 30 -13.53 -2.25 -14.14
CA LEU A 30 -14.50 -1.30 -13.61
C LEU A 30 -14.52 0.04 -14.35
N LYS A 31 -13.64 0.25 -15.34
CA LYS A 31 -13.44 1.53 -16.05
C LYS A 31 -13.15 2.70 -15.10
N ILE A 32 -12.43 2.43 -14.01
CA ILE A 32 -11.98 3.44 -13.03
C ILE A 32 -10.54 3.79 -13.35
N SER A 33 -10.24 5.08 -13.55
CA SER A 33 -8.85 5.54 -13.73
C SER A 33 -8.04 5.34 -12.46
N ALA A 34 -6.76 4.97 -12.58
CA ALA A 34 -5.84 4.91 -11.44
C ALA A 34 -5.80 6.23 -10.64
N LYS A 35 -5.98 7.39 -11.30
CA LYS A 35 -6.08 8.70 -10.64
C LYS A 35 -7.25 8.82 -9.63
N LYS A 36 -8.25 7.94 -9.74
CA LYS A 36 -9.42 7.86 -8.84
C LYS A 36 -9.29 6.72 -7.82
N THR A 37 -8.07 6.27 -7.56
CA THR A 37 -7.78 5.20 -6.60
C THR A 37 -6.89 5.73 -5.49
N LEU A 38 -7.04 5.10 -4.33
CA LEU A 38 -6.21 5.34 -3.17
C LEU A 38 -5.71 4.00 -2.64
N ALA A 39 -4.42 3.93 -2.35
CA ALA A 39 -3.78 2.78 -1.72
C ALA A 39 -3.28 3.15 -0.33
N ILE A 40 -3.43 2.21 0.61
CA ILE A 40 -2.84 2.29 1.94
C ILE A 40 -2.03 1.02 2.15
N GLY A 41 -0.76 1.19 2.51
CA GLY A 41 0.18 0.10 2.69
C GLY A 41 0.89 0.16 4.03
N ASN A 42 1.53 -0.94 4.39
CA ASN A 42 2.28 -1.05 5.63
C ASN A 42 3.57 -1.86 5.50
N ASP A 43 3.83 -2.51 4.34
CA ASP A 43 5.01 -3.35 4.15
C ASP A 43 5.55 -3.29 2.70
N PHE A 44 6.72 -3.87 2.45
CA PHE A 44 7.42 -3.74 1.17
C PHE A 44 6.66 -4.35 -0.03
N ASN A 45 5.82 -5.36 0.19
CA ASN A 45 4.97 -5.93 -0.87
C ASN A 45 3.87 -4.96 -1.35
N ASP A 46 3.66 -3.84 -0.67
CA ASP A 46 2.73 -2.79 -1.06
C ASP A 46 3.36 -1.75 -2.00
N VAL A 47 4.69 -1.68 -2.10
CA VAL A 47 5.38 -0.59 -2.82
C VAL A 47 4.87 -0.41 -4.24
N ALA A 48 4.74 -1.49 -5.01
CA ALA A 48 4.23 -1.41 -6.38
C ALA A 48 2.77 -0.90 -6.43
N LEU A 49 1.94 -1.28 -5.46
CA LEU A 49 0.54 -0.83 -5.38
C LEU A 49 0.47 0.65 -5.02
N LEU A 50 1.28 1.09 -4.06
CA LEU A 50 1.39 2.48 -3.63
C LEU A 50 1.89 3.38 -4.76
N GLU A 51 2.87 2.94 -5.55
CA GLU A 51 3.35 3.69 -6.72
C GLU A 51 2.32 3.79 -7.86
N TRP A 52 1.44 2.79 -7.98
CA TRP A 52 0.43 2.73 -9.04
C TRP A 52 -0.80 3.60 -8.75
N ALA A 53 -1.19 3.71 -7.48
CA ALA A 53 -2.42 4.39 -7.08
C ALA A 53 -2.34 5.90 -7.31
N GLY A 54 -3.51 6.53 -7.49
CA GLY A 54 -3.60 7.98 -7.69
C GLY A 54 -3.23 8.78 -6.45
N GLN A 55 -3.48 8.19 -5.27
CA GLN A 55 -3.02 8.66 -3.97
C GLN A 55 -2.52 7.45 -3.17
N ALA A 56 -1.51 7.66 -2.34
CA ALA A 56 -0.85 6.57 -1.63
C ALA A 56 -0.41 7.02 -0.25
N PHE A 57 -0.76 6.22 0.75
CA PHE A 57 -0.42 6.46 2.13
C PHE A 57 0.19 5.21 2.77
N VAL A 58 1.00 5.42 3.80
CA VAL A 58 1.47 4.35 4.68
C VAL A 58 1.03 4.58 6.10
N VAL A 59 0.76 3.51 6.83
CA VAL A 59 0.41 3.62 8.26
C VAL A 59 1.65 3.79 9.13
N ASN A 60 1.48 4.28 10.36
CA ASN A 60 2.61 4.52 11.27
C ASN A 60 3.40 3.26 11.65
N SER A 61 2.90 2.05 11.45
CA SER A 61 3.66 0.81 11.67
C SER A 61 4.55 0.41 10.47
N ALA A 62 4.54 1.15 9.37
CA ALA A 62 5.34 0.84 8.19
C ALA A 62 6.86 1.01 8.43
N PRO A 63 7.72 0.29 7.67
CA PRO A 63 9.16 0.50 7.64
C PRO A 63 9.54 1.96 7.37
N GLN A 64 10.67 2.41 7.91
CA GLN A 64 11.10 3.80 7.77
C GLN A 64 11.36 4.18 6.31
N GLU A 65 11.85 3.26 5.46
CA GLU A 65 12.04 3.56 4.04
C GLU A 65 10.72 3.90 3.35
N LEU A 66 9.63 3.25 3.75
CA LEU A 66 8.30 3.50 3.20
C LEU A 66 7.74 4.83 3.70
N LYS A 67 7.91 5.14 4.99
CA LYS A 67 7.54 6.44 5.59
C LYS A 67 8.29 7.62 4.98
N ASN A 68 9.50 7.41 4.48
CA ASN A 68 10.27 8.44 3.78
C ASN A 68 9.79 8.67 2.33
N LYS A 69 9.04 7.72 1.76
CA LYS A 69 8.63 7.73 0.35
C LYS A 69 7.15 8.09 0.16
N PHE A 70 6.31 7.77 1.12
CA PHE A 70 4.86 7.96 1.05
C PHE A 70 4.37 8.78 2.23
N GLU A 71 3.24 9.46 2.05
CA GLU A 71 2.61 10.23 3.12
C GLU A 71 2.13 9.28 4.23
N ILE A 72 2.40 9.64 5.48
CA ILE A 72 1.96 8.84 6.62
C ILE A 72 0.50 9.21 6.88
N LEU A 73 -0.38 8.21 6.81
CA LEU A 73 -1.76 8.36 7.24
C LEU A 73 -1.75 8.56 8.75
N ASN A 74 -1.99 9.79 9.18
CA ASN A 74 -2.41 10.04 10.54
C ASN A 74 -3.77 9.35 10.66
N SER A 75 -3.99 8.52 11.67
CA SER A 75 -5.36 8.13 12.02
C SER A 75 -5.29 7.58 13.43
N ASP A 76 -5.95 8.30 14.32
CA ASP A 76 -6.34 7.71 15.58
C ASP A 76 -7.28 6.53 15.29
N LYS A 77 -7.28 5.54 16.19
CA LYS A 77 -7.79 4.15 16.05
C LYS A 77 -9.22 3.94 15.47
N THR A 78 -9.93 4.95 14.99
CA THR A 78 -11.37 4.94 14.68
C THR A 78 -11.78 5.32 13.26
N GLY A 79 -10.87 5.45 12.29
CA GLY A 79 -11.28 5.23 10.90
C GLY A 79 -10.49 5.96 9.83
N ILE A 80 -9.72 5.17 9.08
CA ILE A 80 -9.09 5.50 7.79
C ILE A 80 -10.05 6.25 6.84
N LEU A 81 -11.35 5.94 6.88
CA LEU A 81 -12.34 6.52 5.97
C LEU A 81 -12.69 7.99 6.27
N LYS A 82 -12.47 8.50 7.49
CA LYS A 82 -12.81 9.89 7.85
C LYS A 82 -11.76 10.91 7.47
N GLU A 83 -10.53 10.48 7.21
CA GLU A 83 -9.45 11.40 6.81
C GLU A 83 -9.34 11.55 5.29
N ILE A 84 -9.97 10.64 4.56
CA ILE A 84 -9.88 10.55 3.10
C ILE A 84 -11.14 11.12 2.41
N PHE A 85 -12.26 11.24 3.14
CA PHE A 85 -13.55 11.78 2.68
C PHE A 85 -14.16 12.70 3.73
#